data_AF-A0A1Q2CDJ9-F1
#
_entry.id   AF-A0A1Q2CDJ9-F1
#
_cell.length_a   1.000
_cell.length_b   1.000
_cell.length_c   1.000
_cell.angle_alpha   90.00
_cell.angle_beta   90.00
_cell.angle_gamma   90.00
#
_symmetry.space_group_name_H-M   'P 1'
#
loop_
_entity.id
_entity.type
_entity.pdbx_description
1 polymer ?
#
loop_
_entity_poly.entity_id
_entity_poly.type
_entity_poly.pdbx_seq_one_letter_code
_entity_poly.pdbx_strand_id
1 'polypeptide(L)'
;MSLTRRAALGAAVAALSGCAASPVVTGTPRPAPSPTPPVQAPEAAEAAASVAELAAVLGSLIDSPVWPEQPWAVAAKAQTDDHLGRLVALDPLGAEPRESFDVTVPTPTTYTDLAAAETALASSIDGTLPPLEAAAAAAPDPELRLLYASVAAATVGLRSRAQAPVAGDAQPRPLQDTTLEASLPVVLGHVWALIYGLGVGLGRLDRDDPLIGAGSERLDEARVLRNDLREMLPATAEPGQPAAFALPTAMDTAESIRAGWAELELRLLEAFGRLVAADPAPQWRETFLLQVPAAQNFGAALEYWPGWVA
;
A
#
# COMPACT_ATOMS: atom_id res chain seq x y z
N MET A 1 29.92 -4.51 78.75
CA MET A 1 30.74 -3.37 78.30
C MET A 1 30.56 -3.21 76.80
N SER A 2 30.01 -2.08 76.40
CA SER A 2 29.89 -1.62 75.02
C SER A 2 31.25 -1.27 74.44
N LEU A 3 31.43 -1.48 73.13
CA LEU A 3 32.22 -0.63 72.23
C LEU A 3 31.96 -1.00 70.76
N THR A 4 31.39 -0.05 70.03
CA THR A 4 31.37 0.05 68.56
C THR A 4 32.39 1.10 68.13
N ARG A 5 33.03 0.94 66.95
CA ARG A 5 32.94 1.90 65.83
C ARG A 5 33.80 1.53 64.61
N ARG A 6 33.09 1.55 63.47
CA ARG A 6 33.48 1.84 62.07
C ARG A 6 33.98 0.68 61.19
N ALA A 7 33.03 0.22 60.39
CA ALA A 7 33.14 -0.58 59.18
C ALA A 7 33.78 0.17 58.00
N ALA A 8 34.31 -0.58 57.03
CA ALA A 8 33.86 -0.52 55.64
C ALA A 8 34.34 -1.76 54.85
N LEU A 9 33.40 -2.30 54.06
CA LEU A 9 33.43 -3.51 53.25
C LEU A 9 34.14 -3.35 51.89
N GLY A 10 34.55 -4.51 51.34
CA GLY A 10 34.32 -4.90 49.93
C GLY A 10 35.51 -4.65 49.01
N ALA A 11 36.44 -5.56 48.74
CA ALA A 11 36.37 -6.98 48.33
C ALA A 11 35.78 -7.19 46.92
N ALA A 12 36.68 -7.27 45.93
CA ALA A 12 36.47 -7.96 44.65
C ALA A 12 37.83 -8.33 44.04
N VAL A 13 38.39 -9.52 44.34
CA VAL A 13 39.43 -10.14 43.49
C VAL A 13 39.39 -11.67 43.58
N ALA A 14 39.06 -12.26 42.44
CA ALA A 14 39.61 -13.45 41.78
C ALA A 14 40.14 -14.65 42.58
N ALA A 15 39.56 -15.80 42.27
CA ALA A 15 40.22 -17.11 42.13
C ALA A 15 39.25 -17.98 41.28
N LEU A 16 39.61 -18.78 40.27
CA LEU A 16 40.69 -19.73 40.10
C LEU A 16 40.88 -20.07 38.61
N SER A 17 42.12 -20.42 38.25
CA SER A 17 42.54 -21.04 37.00
C SER A 17 41.98 -22.47 36.83
N GLY A 18 41.42 -22.77 35.66
CA GLY A 18 41.15 -24.12 35.17
C GLY A 18 41.13 -24.11 33.64
N CYS A 19 42.26 -24.39 33.02
CA CYS A 19 42.37 -24.57 31.57
C CYS A 19 41.61 -25.84 31.16
N ALA A 20 40.38 -25.70 30.67
CA ALA A 20 39.71 -26.78 29.95
C ALA A 20 40.25 -26.82 28.51
N ALA A 21 40.67 -28.00 28.06
CA ALA A 21 41.01 -28.24 26.67
C ALA A 21 39.80 -27.89 25.79
N SER A 22 40.02 -27.13 24.71
CA SER A 22 39.00 -26.90 23.68
C SER A 22 38.46 -28.25 23.20
N PRO A 23 37.15 -28.42 23.02
CA PRO A 23 36.59 -29.68 22.57
C PRO A 23 37.14 -29.98 21.16
N VAL A 24 37.98 -31.01 21.07
CA VAL A 24 38.46 -31.54 19.78
C VAL A 24 37.32 -32.36 19.19
N VAL A 25 36.71 -31.87 18.12
CA VAL A 25 35.74 -32.64 17.34
C VAL A 25 36.52 -33.69 16.54
N THR A 26 36.60 -34.91 17.05
CA THR A 26 37.20 -36.04 16.33
C THR A 26 36.16 -36.72 15.44
N GLY A 27 36.35 -36.60 14.14
CA GLY A 27 35.53 -37.21 13.09
C GLY A 27 35.68 -36.41 11.80
N THR A 28 35.61 -37.05 10.64
CA THR A 28 35.48 -36.32 9.37
C THR A 28 34.26 -35.40 9.49
N PRO A 29 34.38 -34.07 9.30
CA PRO A 29 33.25 -33.17 9.34
C PRO A 29 32.19 -33.72 8.40
N ARG A 30 31.03 -34.08 8.94
CA ARG A 30 29.89 -34.37 8.07
C ARG A 30 29.64 -33.06 7.32
N PRO A 31 29.66 -33.05 5.97
CA PRO A 31 29.33 -31.85 5.24
C PRO A 31 27.98 -31.37 5.77
N ALA A 32 27.93 -30.10 6.20
CA ALA A 32 26.67 -29.49 6.56
C ALA A 32 25.73 -29.72 5.36
N PRO A 33 24.48 -30.15 5.57
CA PRO A 33 23.52 -30.17 4.48
C PRO A 33 23.54 -28.80 3.83
N SER A 34 23.67 -28.76 2.51
CA SER A 34 23.60 -27.49 1.77
C SER A 34 22.31 -26.79 2.20
N PRO A 35 22.36 -25.50 2.54
CA PRO A 35 21.15 -24.78 2.89
C PRO A 35 20.16 -24.91 1.74
N THR A 36 18.93 -25.33 2.05
CA THR A 36 17.85 -25.33 1.07
C THR A 36 17.65 -23.90 0.59
N PRO A 37 17.66 -23.63 -0.73
CA PRO A 37 17.37 -22.29 -1.21
C PRO A 37 15.99 -21.84 -0.71
N PRO A 38 15.80 -20.54 -0.42
CA PRO A 38 14.50 -20.04 -0.01
C PRO A 38 13.45 -20.35 -1.08
N VAL A 39 12.22 -20.62 -0.65
CA VAL A 39 11.07 -20.88 -1.53
C VAL A 39 9.99 -19.87 -1.17
N GLN A 40 9.44 -19.22 -2.19
CA GLN A 40 8.34 -18.27 -2.02
C GLN A 40 7.05 -19.01 -1.64
N ALA A 41 6.21 -18.39 -0.80
CA ALA A 41 4.89 -18.93 -0.49
C ALA A 41 4.05 -19.05 -1.78
N PRO A 42 3.19 -20.08 -1.93
CA PRO A 42 2.41 -20.29 -3.15
C PRO A 42 1.59 -19.08 -3.58
N GLU A 43 0.89 -18.44 -2.63
CA GLU A 43 0.07 -17.26 -2.88
C GLU A 43 0.90 -16.06 -3.33
N ALA A 44 2.10 -15.90 -2.75
CA ALA A 44 3.04 -14.85 -3.14
C ALA A 44 3.64 -15.08 -4.54
N ALA A 45 3.92 -16.33 -4.88
CA ALA A 45 4.39 -16.72 -6.21
C ALA A 45 3.30 -16.52 -7.28
N GLU A 46 2.05 -16.85 -6.97
CA GLU A 46 0.90 -16.63 -7.86
C GLU A 46 0.64 -15.14 -8.09
N ALA A 47 0.72 -14.32 -7.04
CA ALA A 47 0.65 -12.86 -7.15
C ALA A 47 1.79 -12.27 -8.02
N ALA A 48 3.03 -12.73 -7.84
CA ALA A 48 4.15 -12.29 -8.67
C ALA A 48 3.96 -12.71 -10.15
N ALA A 49 3.45 -13.91 -10.40
CA ALA A 49 3.19 -14.39 -11.75
C ALA A 49 2.09 -13.58 -12.44
N SER A 50 0.98 -13.27 -11.77
CA SER A 50 -0.10 -12.46 -12.36
C SER A 50 0.34 -11.02 -12.65
N VAL A 51 1.16 -10.42 -11.77
CA VAL A 51 1.77 -9.11 -12.02
C VAL A 51 2.76 -9.16 -13.19
N ALA A 52 3.50 -10.26 -13.37
CA ALA A 52 4.36 -10.46 -14.54
C ALA A 52 3.56 -10.59 -15.84
N GLU A 53 2.39 -11.23 -15.81
CA GLU A 53 1.46 -11.28 -16.94
C GLU A 53 0.92 -9.89 -17.30
N LEU A 54 0.51 -9.11 -16.30
CA LEU A 54 0.10 -7.72 -16.49
C LEU A 54 1.22 -6.85 -17.08
N ALA A 55 2.45 -6.99 -16.58
CA ALA A 55 3.60 -6.29 -17.12
C ALA A 55 3.86 -6.67 -18.59
N ALA A 56 3.69 -7.93 -18.98
CA ALA A 56 3.86 -8.38 -20.36
C ALA A 56 2.78 -7.79 -21.30
N VAL A 57 1.53 -7.72 -20.84
CA VAL A 57 0.44 -7.05 -21.58
C VAL A 57 0.75 -5.57 -21.76
N LEU A 58 1.09 -4.85 -20.69
CA LEU A 58 1.45 -3.42 -20.75
C LEU A 58 2.66 -3.17 -21.65
N GLY A 59 3.68 -4.03 -21.58
CA GLY A 59 4.86 -3.96 -22.45
C GLY A 59 4.51 -4.12 -23.93
N SER A 60 3.52 -4.95 -24.23
CA SER A 60 3.00 -5.14 -25.59
C SER A 60 2.22 -3.93 -26.12
N LEU A 61 1.76 -3.03 -25.24
CA LEU A 61 1.03 -1.82 -25.61
C LEU A 61 1.95 -0.62 -25.91
N ILE A 62 3.15 -0.57 -25.34
CA ILE A 62 4.07 0.58 -25.45
C ILE A 62 4.40 0.92 -26.91
N ASP A 63 4.75 -0.09 -27.70
CA ASP A 63 5.14 0.06 -29.11
C ASP A 63 4.00 -0.32 -30.07
N SER A 64 2.79 -0.53 -29.55
CA SER A 64 1.65 -0.95 -30.34
C SER A 64 1.13 0.20 -31.21
N PRO A 65 1.04 0.03 -32.55
CA PRO A 65 0.50 1.07 -33.43
C PRO A 65 -1.00 1.28 -33.24
N VAL A 66 -1.69 0.33 -32.60
CA VAL A 66 -3.14 0.39 -32.36
C VAL A 66 -3.51 1.01 -31.02
N TRP A 67 -2.53 1.25 -30.13
CA TRP A 67 -2.77 1.80 -28.80
C TRP A 67 -2.51 3.31 -28.75
N PRO A 68 -3.51 4.18 -28.60
CA PRO A 68 -3.31 5.64 -28.69
C PRO A 68 -2.74 6.29 -27.42
N GLU A 69 -2.80 5.62 -26.25
CA GLU A 69 -2.29 6.16 -24.99
C GLU A 69 -0.90 5.61 -24.63
N GLN A 70 0.09 5.70 -25.52
CA GLN A 70 1.44 5.17 -25.25
C GLN A 70 2.11 5.76 -23.99
N PRO A 71 2.02 7.07 -23.70
CA PRO A 71 2.62 7.61 -22.48
C PRO A 71 2.04 7.01 -21.19
N TRP A 72 0.74 6.71 -21.19
CA TRP A 72 0.08 6.02 -20.08
C TRP A 72 0.59 4.56 -19.97
N ALA A 73 0.71 3.85 -21.09
CA ALA A 73 1.19 2.47 -21.09
C ALA A 73 2.63 2.35 -20.58
N VAL A 74 3.49 3.32 -20.93
CA VAL A 74 4.87 3.42 -20.40
C VAL A 74 4.87 3.61 -18.89
N ALA A 75 4.05 4.55 -18.38
CA ALA A 75 3.96 4.82 -16.94
C ALA A 75 3.37 3.63 -16.16
N ALA A 76 2.33 2.99 -16.69
CA ALA A 76 1.73 1.80 -16.12
C ALA A 76 2.73 0.63 -16.09
N LYS A 77 3.46 0.39 -17.19
CA LYS A 77 4.52 -0.63 -17.24
C LYS A 77 5.60 -0.36 -16.20
N ALA A 78 6.05 0.88 -16.06
CA ALA A 78 7.07 1.24 -15.07
C ALA A 78 6.59 0.98 -13.63
N GLN A 79 5.32 1.30 -13.32
CA GLN A 79 4.70 0.96 -12.04
C GLN A 79 4.67 -0.55 -11.81
N THR A 80 4.18 -1.33 -12.78
CA THR A 80 4.06 -2.79 -12.65
C THR A 80 5.43 -3.47 -12.58
N ASP A 81 6.44 -2.95 -13.26
CA ASP A 81 7.82 -3.44 -13.14
C ASP A 81 8.41 -3.18 -11.75
N ASP A 82 8.15 -2.01 -11.15
CA ASP A 82 8.57 -1.72 -9.78
C ASP A 82 7.87 -2.64 -8.77
N HIS A 83 6.57 -2.91 -8.99
CA HIS A 83 5.81 -3.89 -8.20
C HIS A 83 6.39 -5.28 -8.33
N LEU A 84 6.59 -5.76 -9.56
CA LEU A 84 7.13 -7.09 -9.81
C LEU A 84 8.51 -7.25 -9.17
N GLY A 85 9.39 -6.27 -9.37
CA GLY A 85 10.73 -6.24 -8.79
C GLY A 85 10.72 -6.22 -7.25
N ARG A 86 9.60 -5.84 -6.62
CA ARG A 86 9.40 -5.97 -5.19
C ARG A 86 8.85 -7.33 -4.79
N LEU A 87 7.84 -7.83 -5.49
CA LEU A 87 7.17 -9.10 -5.16
C LEU A 87 8.07 -10.32 -5.33
N VAL A 88 9.05 -10.27 -6.25
CA VAL A 88 10.01 -11.37 -6.45
C VAL A 88 11.23 -11.28 -5.54
N ALA A 89 11.36 -10.23 -4.73
CA ALA A 89 12.49 -10.07 -3.83
C ALA A 89 12.45 -11.09 -2.68
N LEU A 90 13.62 -11.58 -2.25
CA LEU A 90 13.71 -12.38 -1.02
C LEU A 90 13.27 -11.59 0.21
N ASP A 91 13.59 -10.30 0.24
CA ASP A 91 13.10 -9.34 1.23
C ASP A 91 12.41 -8.17 0.52
N PRO A 92 11.07 -8.21 0.37
CA PRO A 92 10.33 -7.15 -0.30
C PRO A 92 10.30 -5.82 0.49
N LEU A 93 10.63 -5.82 1.78
CA LEU A 93 10.63 -4.62 2.63
C LEU A 93 12.04 -4.03 2.82
N GLY A 94 13.06 -4.70 2.30
CA GLY A 94 14.47 -4.28 2.39
C GLY A 94 14.87 -3.09 1.52
N ALA A 95 15.99 -2.46 1.88
CA ALA A 95 16.50 -1.21 1.29
C ALA A 95 17.59 -1.37 0.20
N GLU A 96 18.15 -2.58 0.01
CA GLU A 96 19.41 -2.85 -0.73
C GLU A 96 19.25 -4.06 -1.69
N PRO A 97 20.18 -4.36 -2.63
CA PRO A 97 19.87 -5.14 -3.83
C PRO A 97 19.27 -6.51 -3.54
N ARG A 98 18.16 -6.76 -4.23
CA ARG A 98 17.24 -7.86 -3.99
C ARG A 98 17.76 -9.09 -4.72
N GLU A 99 18.31 -10.06 -3.99
CA GLU A 99 18.24 -11.44 -4.47
C GLU A 99 16.76 -11.75 -4.75
N SER A 100 16.49 -12.40 -5.88
CA SER A 100 15.13 -12.57 -6.40
C SER A 100 14.80 -14.02 -6.68
N PHE A 101 13.54 -14.36 -6.47
CA PHE A 101 12.94 -15.57 -7.02
C PHE A 101 12.81 -15.46 -8.54
N ASP A 102 12.95 -16.58 -9.23
CA ASP A 102 12.69 -16.64 -10.67
C ASP A 102 11.18 -16.55 -10.91
N VAL A 103 10.77 -15.63 -11.78
CA VAL A 103 9.40 -15.53 -12.28
C VAL A 103 9.39 -15.78 -13.78
N THR A 104 8.44 -16.58 -14.25
CA THR A 104 8.27 -16.78 -15.69
C THR A 104 7.59 -15.55 -16.27
N VAL A 105 8.32 -14.81 -17.11
CA VAL A 105 7.77 -13.65 -17.82
C VAL A 105 7.17 -14.11 -19.15
N PRO A 106 5.87 -13.87 -19.40
CA PRO A 106 5.25 -14.23 -20.67
C PRO A 106 5.90 -13.52 -21.86
N THR A 107 5.81 -14.15 -23.04
CA THR A 107 6.30 -13.53 -24.27
C THR A 107 5.36 -12.40 -24.71
N PRO A 108 5.89 -11.24 -25.16
CA PRO A 108 5.07 -10.16 -25.68
C PRO A 108 4.14 -10.61 -26.80
N THR A 109 2.91 -10.07 -26.80
CA THR A 109 1.88 -10.39 -27.80
C THR A 109 1.63 -9.18 -28.68
N THR A 110 1.58 -9.36 -30.01
CA THR A 110 1.19 -8.27 -30.90
C THR A 110 -0.32 -8.24 -31.07
N TYR A 111 -0.95 -7.11 -30.76
CA TYR A 111 -2.39 -6.91 -30.96
C TYR A 111 -2.69 -6.39 -32.36
N THR A 112 -3.72 -6.94 -33.00
CA THR A 112 -4.12 -6.61 -34.38
C THR A 112 -5.04 -5.39 -34.47
N ASP A 113 -5.76 -5.08 -33.40
CA ASP A 113 -6.71 -3.97 -33.31
C ASP A 113 -6.86 -3.49 -31.85
N LEU A 114 -7.45 -2.30 -31.70
CA LEU A 114 -7.62 -1.65 -30.40
C LEU A 114 -8.55 -2.44 -29.46
N ALA A 115 -9.62 -3.04 -29.99
CA ALA A 115 -10.58 -3.77 -29.15
C ALA A 115 -9.96 -5.02 -28.52
N ALA A 116 -9.11 -5.74 -29.26
CA ALA A 116 -8.34 -6.86 -28.75
C ALA A 116 -7.34 -6.42 -27.66
N ALA A 117 -6.66 -5.29 -27.87
CA ALA A 117 -5.74 -4.71 -26.88
C ALA A 117 -6.46 -4.29 -25.59
N GLU A 118 -7.59 -3.60 -25.71
CA GLU A 118 -8.42 -3.17 -24.56
C GLU A 118 -8.98 -4.37 -23.79
N THR A 119 -9.45 -5.40 -24.50
CA THR A 119 -9.96 -6.64 -23.89
C THR A 119 -8.85 -7.38 -23.14
N ALA A 120 -7.66 -7.48 -23.73
CA ALA A 120 -6.52 -8.13 -23.10
C ALA A 120 -6.07 -7.39 -21.84
N LEU A 121 -6.00 -6.05 -21.89
CA LEU A 121 -5.68 -5.23 -20.73
C LEU A 121 -6.72 -5.40 -19.61
N ALA A 122 -8.01 -5.26 -19.93
CA ALA A 122 -9.08 -5.41 -18.94
C ALA A 122 -9.07 -6.80 -18.29
N SER A 123 -8.92 -7.86 -19.11
CA SER A 123 -8.84 -9.24 -18.62
C SER A 123 -7.62 -9.47 -17.73
N SER A 124 -6.49 -8.86 -18.06
CA SER A 124 -5.25 -8.97 -17.28
C SER A 124 -5.35 -8.22 -15.95
N ILE A 125 -5.95 -7.02 -15.94
CA ILE A 125 -6.26 -6.29 -14.69
C ILE A 125 -7.16 -7.14 -13.80
N ASP A 126 -8.28 -7.65 -14.33
CA ASP A 126 -9.24 -8.42 -13.56
C ASP A 126 -8.68 -9.78 -13.09
N GLY A 127 -7.79 -10.39 -13.88
CA GLY A 127 -7.08 -11.62 -13.51
C GLY A 127 -5.99 -11.42 -12.45
N THR A 128 -5.44 -10.22 -12.32
CA THR A 128 -4.35 -9.90 -11.39
C THR A 128 -4.86 -9.65 -9.96
N LEU A 129 -6.09 -9.14 -9.80
CA LEU A 129 -6.64 -8.78 -8.49
C LEU A 129 -6.85 -9.97 -7.53
N PRO A 130 -7.42 -11.13 -7.95
CA PRO A 130 -7.65 -12.24 -7.03
C PRO A 130 -6.36 -12.85 -6.43
N PRO A 131 -5.28 -13.09 -7.19
CA PRO A 131 -4.00 -13.52 -6.61
C PRO A 131 -3.42 -12.53 -5.59
N LEU A 132 -3.51 -11.23 -5.86
CA LEU A 132 -3.05 -10.21 -4.92
C LEU A 132 -3.88 -10.18 -3.63
N GLU A 133 -5.20 -10.30 -3.73
CA GLU A 133 -6.06 -10.38 -2.55
C GLU A 133 -5.80 -11.67 -1.74
N ALA A 134 -5.60 -12.81 -2.42
CA ALA A 134 -5.23 -14.06 -1.76
C ALA A 134 -3.88 -13.94 -1.03
N ALA A 135 -2.88 -13.33 -1.66
CA ALA A 135 -1.58 -13.07 -1.03
C ALA A 135 -1.69 -12.10 0.14
N ALA A 136 -2.51 -11.04 0.04
CA ALA A 136 -2.78 -10.12 1.13
C ALA A 136 -3.48 -10.80 2.32
N ALA A 137 -4.44 -11.70 2.04
CA ALA A 137 -5.15 -12.46 3.07
C ALA A 137 -4.24 -13.50 3.77
N ALA A 138 -3.31 -14.10 3.02
CA ALA A 138 -2.35 -15.08 3.53
C ALA A 138 -1.12 -14.45 4.19
N ALA A 139 -0.89 -13.15 4.00
CA ALA A 139 0.29 -12.45 4.50
C ALA A 139 0.38 -12.51 6.04
N PRO A 140 1.50 -13.00 6.60
CA PRO A 140 1.66 -13.15 8.05
C PRO A 140 1.82 -11.79 8.75
N ASP A 141 2.44 -10.83 8.08
CA ASP A 141 2.83 -9.54 8.64
C ASP A 141 1.99 -8.39 8.08
N PRO A 142 1.67 -7.36 8.89
CA PRO A 142 0.96 -6.14 8.47
C PRO A 142 1.50 -5.49 7.19
N GLU A 143 2.82 -5.42 7.05
CA GLU A 143 3.50 -4.74 5.96
C GLU A 143 3.43 -5.52 4.66
N LEU A 144 3.51 -6.84 4.72
CA LEU A 144 3.32 -7.70 3.56
C LEU A 144 1.86 -7.66 3.11
N ARG A 145 0.91 -7.61 4.05
CA ARG A 145 -0.50 -7.42 3.72
C ARG A 145 -0.74 -6.09 3.01
N LEU A 146 -0.17 -5.00 3.52
CA LEU A 146 -0.26 -3.69 2.87
C LEU A 146 0.47 -3.67 1.52
N LEU A 147 1.61 -4.36 1.38
CA LEU A 147 2.32 -4.49 0.10
C LEU A 147 1.40 -5.06 -0.98
N TYR A 148 0.81 -6.23 -0.75
CA TYR A 148 -0.08 -6.87 -1.73
C TYR A 148 -1.35 -6.04 -1.99
N ALA A 149 -1.95 -5.48 -0.95
CA ALA A 149 -3.12 -4.61 -1.09
C ALA A 149 -2.79 -3.31 -1.88
N SER A 150 -1.59 -2.76 -1.69
CA SER A 150 -1.11 -1.58 -2.41
C SER A 150 -0.94 -1.85 -3.90
N VAL A 151 -0.35 -3.01 -4.26
CA VAL A 151 -0.25 -3.46 -5.65
C VAL A 151 -1.65 -3.71 -6.23
N ALA A 152 -2.59 -4.27 -5.46
CA ALA A 152 -3.97 -4.44 -5.90
C ALA A 152 -4.66 -3.08 -6.14
N ALA A 153 -4.48 -2.10 -5.26
CA ALA A 153 -5.03 -0.76 -5.40
C ALA A 153 -4.48 -0.05 -6.64
N ALA A 154 -3.17 -0.14 -6.87
CA ALA A 154 -2.56 0.39 -8.07
C ALA A 154 -3.09 -0.31 -9.35
N THR A 155 -3.28 -1.64 -9.30
CA THR A 155 -3.86 -2.43 -10.39
C THR A 155 -5.30 -2.02 -10.69
N VAL A 156 -6.13 -1.77 -9.67
CA VAL A 156 -7.47 -1.17 -9.84
C VAL A 156 -7.37 0.19 -10.52
N GLY A 157 -6.37 0.99 -10.15
CA GLY A 157 -6.11 2.32 -10.72
C GLY A 157 -5.83 2.30 -12.22
N LEU A 158 -5.28 1.20 -12.76
CA LEU A 158 -5.03 1.04 -14.19
C LEU A 158 -6.30 0.92 -15.04
N ARG A 159 -7.48 0.73 -14.41
CA ARG A 159 -8.77 0.83 -15.12
C ARG A 159 -9.04 2.25 -15.63
N SER A 160 -8.46 3.27 -14.99
CA SER A 160 -8.52 4.65 -15.46
C SER A 160 -7.28 5.00 -16.27
N ARG A 161 -7.51 5.41 -17.53
CA ARG A 161 -6.47 5.94 -18.43
C ARG A 161 -6.36 7.47 -18.37
N ALA A 162 -7.20 8.12 -17.57
CA ALA A 162 -7.27 9.59 -17.51
C ALA A 162 -6.04 10.21 -16.83
N GLN A 163 -5.43 9.50 -15.88
CA GLN A 163 -4.21 9.90 -15.18
C GLN A 163 -3.20 8.77 -15.27
N ALA A 164 -1.97 9.07 -15.67
CA ALA A 164 -0.88 8.12 -15.64
C ALA A 164 -0.41 7.89 -14.19
N PRO A 165 -0.03 6.66 -13.80
CA PRO A 165 0.61 6.42 -12.52
C PRO A 165 1.92 7.21 -12.35
N VAL A 166 2.24 7.62 -11.14
CA VAL A 166 3.46 8.38 -10.81
C VAL A 166 4.26 7.64 -9.73
N ALA A 167 5.60 7.77 -9.72
CA ALA A 167 6.43 6.99 -8.79
C ALA A 167 6.10 7.26 -7.31
N GLY A 168 5.82 8.52 -6.97
CA GLY A 168 5.65 8.94 -5.58
C GLY A 168 6.96 8.94 -4.79
N ASP A 169 6.89 9.41 -3.55
CA ASP A 169 8.03 9.40 -2.60
C ASP A 169 7.95 8.23 -1.60
N ALA A 170 6.76 7.64 -1.43
CA ALA A 170 6.54 6.53 -0.51
C ALA A 170 7.00 5.19 -1.11
N GLN A 171 7.56 4.31 -0.28
CA GLN A 171 7.94 2.96 -0.67
C GLN A 171 7.60 1.94 0.43
N PRO A 172 7.38 0.66 0.07
CA PRO A 172 7.23 -0.42 1.04
C PRO A 172 8.44 -0.51 1.95
N ARG A 173 8.17 -0.52 3.26
CA ARG A 173 9.15 -0.57 4.34
C ARG A 173 8.54 -1.24 5.57
N PRO A 174 9.35 -1.72 6.53
CA PRO A 174 8.82 -2.13 7.83
C PRO A 174 8.00 -1.00 8.47
N LEU A 175 6.85 -1.33 9.06
CA LEU A 175 5.96 -0.39 9.70
C LEU A 175 6.18 -0.42 11.20
N GLN A 176 5.72 0.64 11.87
CA GLN A 176 5.54 0.58 13.31
C GLN A 176 4.26 -0.22 13.61
N ASP A 177 4.31 -1.05 14.65
CA ASP A 177 3.14 -1.76 15.14
C ASP A 177 1.98 -0.78 15.37
N THR A 178 0.91 -0.92 14.60
CA THR A 178 -0.30 -0.12 14.72
C THR A 178 -1.49 -1.02 14.99
N THR A 179 -2.40 -0.58 15.84
CA THR A 179 -3.63 -1.32 16.15
C THR A 179 -4.80 -0.75 15.38
N LEU A 180 -5.86 -1.56 15.22
CA LEU A 180 -7.11 -1.10 14.63
C LEU A 180 -7.71 0.08 15.43
N GLU A 181 -7.70 -0.04 16.76
CA GLU A 181 -8.21 0.99 17.67
C GLU A 181 -7.47 2.33 17.54
N ALA A 182 -6.15 2.31 17.34
CA ALA A 182 -5.37 3.52 17.12
C ALA A 182 -5.55 4.10 15.71
N SER A 183 -5.84 3.25 14.72
CA SER A 183 -5.92 3.64 13.31
C SER A 183 -7.30 4.20 12.92
N LEU A 184 -8.39 3.69 13.53
CA LEU A 184 -9.76 4.11 13.22
C LEU A 184 -9.99 5.63 13.42
N PRO A 185 -9.59 6.26 14.55
CA PRO A 185 -9.73 7.70 14.72
C PRO A 185 -8.97 8.53 13.68
N VAL A 186 -7.83 8.03 13.21
CA VAL A 186 -7.02 8.70 12.17
C VAL A 186 -7.79 8.70 10.85
N VAL A 187 -8.29 7.54 10.40
CA VAL A 187 -9.07 7.44 9.16
C VAL A 187 -10.35 8.28 9.25
N LEU A 188 -11.05 8.23 10.39
CA LEU A 188 -12.23 9.06 10.62
C LEU A 188 -11.90 10.57 10.51
N GLY A 189 -10.73 10.99 10.99
CA GLY A 189 -10.23 12.35 10.82
C GLY A 189 -10.06 12.74 9.35
N HIS A 190 -9.54 11.84 8.51
CA HIS A 190 -9.43 12.07 7.06
C HIS A 190 -10.81 12.12 6.38
N VAL A 191 -11.77 11.28 6.78
CA VAL A 191 -13.14 11.35 6.28
C VAL A 191 -13.81 12.68 6.66
N TRP A 192 -13.60 13.20 7.88
CA TRP A 192 -14.09 14.52 8.25
C TRP A 192 -13.46 15.64 7.44
N ALA A 193 -12.16 15.58 7.18
CA ALA A 193 -11.46 16.54 6.33
C ALA A 193 -12.02 16.51 4.89
N LEU A 194 -12.29 15.31 4.35
CA LEU A 194 -12.91 15.13 3.04
C LEU A 194 -14.32 15.75 3.00
N ILE A 195 -15.19 15.43 3.96
CA ILE A 195 -16.54 16.01 4.07
C ILE A 195 -16.48 17.54 4.14
N TYR A 196 -15.53 18.08 4.92
CA TYR A 196 -15.33 19.52 5.03
C TYR A 196 -14.91 20.14 3.69
N GLY A 197 -13.90 19.57 3.02
CA GLY A 197 -13.42 20.06 1.73
C GLY A 197 -14.47 19.94 0.62
N LEU A 198 -15.22 18.84 0.55
CA LEU A 198 -16.36 18.68 -0.36
C LEU A 198 -17.41 19.77 -0.13
N GLY A 199 -17.79 20.02 1.12
CA GLY A 199 -18.73 21.08 1.48
C GLY A 199 -18.24 22.48 1.11
N VAL A 200 -16.96 22.78 1.35
CA VAL A 200 -16.37 24.07 0.96
C VAL A 200 -16.37 24.25 -0.56
N GLY A 201 -15.93 23.24 -1.31
CA GLY A 201 -15.91 23.29 -2.77
C GLY A 201 -17.31 23.47 -3.36
N LEU A 202 -18.27 22.65 -2.93
CA LEU A 202 -19.66 22.73 -3.39
C LEU A 202 -20.29 24.09 -3.11
N GLY A 203 -19.94 24.74 -1.99
CA GLY A 203 -20.41 26.08 -1.66
C GLY A 203 -19.83 27.20 -2.51
N ARG A 204 -18.80 26.93 -3.32
CA ARG A 204 -18.05 27.91 -4.14
C ARG A 204 -18.17 27.68 -5.64
N LEU A 205 -18.64 26.51 -6.07
CA LEU A 205 -18.88 26.22 -7.48
C LEU A 205 -20.08 27.00 -8.00
N ASP A 206 -20.02 27.40 -9.27
CA ASP A 206 -21.17 27.93 -9.99
C ASP A 206 -22.24 26.84 -10.15
N ARG A 207 -23.52 27.24 -10.15
CA ARG A 207 -24.66 26.31 -10.16
C ARG A 207 -24.67 25.30 -11.31
N ASP A 208 -24.08 25.66 -12.44
CA ASP A 208 -24.04 24.83 -13.65
C ASP A 208 -22.67 24.15 -13.84
N ASP A 209 -21.77 24.23 -12.85
CA ASP A 209 -20.46 23.59 -12.92
C ASP A 209 -20.62 22.05 -12.90
N PRO A 210 -19.96 21.33 -13.82
CA PRO A 210 -20.07 19.88 -13.92
C PRO A 210 -19.61 19.14 -12.66
N LEU A 211 -18.81 19.76 -11.79
CA LEU A 211 -18.36 19.16 -10.53
C LEU A 211 -19.46 19.05 -9.47
N ILE A 212 -20.57 19.79 -9.57
CA ILE A 212 -21.62 19.77 -8.55
C ILE A 212 -22.21 18.37 -8.38
N GLY A 213 -22.49 17.66 -9.48
CA GLY A 213 -23.08 16.32 -9.41
C GLY A 213 -22.16 15.34 -8.71
N ALA A 214 -20.93 15.19 -9.22
CA ALA A 214 -19.93 14.29 -8.69
C ALA A 214 -19.53 14.61 -7.24
N GLY A 215 -19.37 15.90 -6.91
CA GLY A 215 -19.05 16.32 -5.54
C GLY A 215 -20.18 16.07 -4.55
N SER A 216 -21.44 16.20 -4.97
CA SER A 216 -22.60 15.96 -4.09
C SER A 216 -22.80 14.48 -3.80
N GLU A 217 -22.72 13.64 -4.82
CA GLU A 217 -22.78 12.17 -4.67
C GLU A 217 -21.67 11.68 -3.72
N ARG A 218 -20.44 12.14 -3.96
CA ARG A 218 -19.31 11.78 -3.12
C ARG A 218 -19.45 12.26 -1.67
N LEU A 219 -20.03 13.44 -1.44
CA LEU A 219 -20.28 13.96 -0.10
C LEU A 219 -21.23 13.06 0.70
N ASP A 220 -22.25 12.50 0.05
CA ASP A 220 -23.19 11.59 0.70
C ASP A 220 -22.53 10.24 1.01
N GLU A 221 -21.72 9.69 0.09
CA GLU A 221 -20.90 8.50 0.36
C GLU A 221 -19.95 8.71 1.53
N ALA A 222 -19.24 9.85 1.59
CA ALA A 222 -18.31 10.16 2.67
C ALA A 222 -19.03 10.26 4.03
N ARG A 223 -20.29 10.74 4.05
CA ARG A 223 -21.11 10.77 5.27
C ARG A 223 -21.54 9.38 5.73
N VAL A 224 -21.86 8.49 4.80
CA VAL A 224 -22.13 7.07 5.11
C VAL A 224 -20.88 6.44 5.70
N LEU A 225 -19.73 6.58 5.02
CA LEU A 225 -18.44 6.07 5.48
C LEU A 225 -18.07 6.57 6.88
N ARG A 226 -18.30 7.86 7.16
CA ARG A 226 -18.11 8.43 8.50
C ARG A 226 -18.97 7.73 9.55
N ASN A 227 -20.23 7.47 9.24
CA ASN A 227 -21.14 6.83 10.20
C ASN A 227 -20.69 5.39 10.46
N ASP A 228 -20.36 4.65 9.41
CA ASP A 228 -19.88 3.26 9.51
C ASP A 228 -18.60 3.18 10.38
N LEU A 229 -17.63 4.05 10.13
CA LEU A 229 -16.40 4.12 10.95
C LEU A 229 -16.67 4.52 12.41
N ARG A 230 -17.66 5.38 12.65
CA ARG A 230 -18.06 5.77 14.02
C ARG A 230 -18.72 4.64 14.78
N GLU A 231 -19.51 3.80 14.11
CA GLU A 231 -20.14 2.64 14.74
C GLU A 231 -19.12 1.58 15.17
N MET A 232 -17.95 1.55 14.52
CA MET A 232 -16.85 0.65 14.86
C MET A 232 -15.96 1.14 16.02
N LEU A 233 -16.07 2.41 16.41
CA LEU A 233 -15.33 2.93 17.54
C LEU A 233 -15.92 2.45 18.87
N PRO A 234 -15.09 2.20 19.90
CA PRO A 234 -15.58 1.92 21.24
C PRO A 234 -16.51 3.05 21.71
N ALA A 235 -17.58 2.72 22.46
CA ALA A 235 -18.52 3.73 22.98
C ALA A 235 -17.87 4.80 23.89
N THR A 236 -16.66 4.54 24.37
CA THR A 236 -15.84 5.44 25.19
C THR A 236 -14.92 6.34 24.36
N ALA A 237 -14.75 6.05 23.07
CA ALA A 237 -13.98 6.85 22.14
C ALA A 237 -14.88 7.92 21.52
N GLU A 238 -14.76 9.15 22.02
CA GLU A 238 -15.31 10.34 21.37
C GLU A 238 -14.17 11.12 20.72
N PRO A 239 -13.74 10.76 19.48
CA PRO A 239 -12.76 11.56 18.78
C PRO A 239 -13.33 12.97 18.56
N GLY A 240 -12.58 13.98 18.98
CA GLY A 240 -12.96 15.37 18.78
C GLY A 240 -12.93 15.71 17.29
N GLN A 241 -14.02 16.26 16.75
CA GLN A 241 -14.04 16.80 15.40
C GLN A 241 -13.65 18.29 15.45
N PRO A 242 -12.56 18.71 14.78
CA PRO A 242 -12.23 20.12 14.63
C PRO A 242 -13.35 20.91 13.95
N ALA A 243 -13.52 22.18 14.32
CA ALA A 243 -14.49 23.07 13.69
C ALA A 243 -14.14 23.40 12.23
N ALA A 244 -12.86 23.32 11.86
CA ALA A 244 -12.36 23.54 10.51
C ALA A 244 -11.08 22.72 10.28
N PHE A 245 -10.80 22.43 9.01
CA PHE A 245 -9.58 21.76 8.56
C PHE A 245 -8.79 22.70 7.65
N ALA A 246 -7.47 22.57 7.68
CA ALA A 246 -6.63 23.22 6.67
C ALA A 246 -6.92 22.57 5.31
N LEU A 247 -7.26 23.40 4.33
CA LEU A 247 -7.53 22.93 2.97
C LEU A 247 -6.21 22.72 2.23
N PRO A 248 -6.11 21.67 1.39
CA PRO A 248 -4.91 21.39 0.59
C PRO A 248 -4.61 22.49 -0.45
N THR A 249 -5.66 23.14 -0.95
CA THR A 249 -5.58 24.23 -1.92
C THR A 249 -6.40 25.43 -1.45
N ALA A 250 -6.35 26.54 -2.20
CA ALA A 250 -7.19 27.72 -1.94
C ALA A 250 -8.69 27.42 -2.13
N MET A 251 -9.03 26.48 -3.02
CA MET A 251 -10.40 26.08 -3.37
C MET A 251 -11.30 27.26 -3.79
N ASP A 252 -10.77 28.24 -4.51
CA ASP A 252 -11.47 29.46 -4.94
C ASP A 252 -11.92 29.43 -6.42
N THR A 253 -11.46 28.45 -7.17
CA THR A 253 -11.79 28.18 -8.58
C THR A 253 -12.13 26.71 -8.78
N ALA A 254 -12.92 26.36 -9.80
CA ALA A 254 -13.29 24.97 -10.09
C ALA A 254 -12.08 24.03 -10.24
N GLU A 255 -10.99 24.51 -10.86
CA GLU A 255 -9.73 23.77 -10.99
C GLU A 255 -9.07 23.53 -9.62
N SER A 256 -8.92 24.57 -8.81
CA SER A 256 -8.36 24.44 -7.45
C SER A 256 -9.22 23.58 -6.53
N ILE A 257 -10.55 23.59 -6.72
CA ILE A 257 -11.51 22.76 -5.98
C ILE A 257 -11.34 21.30 -6.36
N ARG A 258 -11.29 20.98 -7.67
CA ARG A 258 -11.04 19.63 -8.16
C ARG A 258 -9.72 19.09 -7.63
N ALA A 259 -8.63 19.87 -7.72
CA ALA A 259 -7.32 19.49 -7.19
C ALA A 259 -7.36 19.28 -5.67
N GLY A 260 -8.07 20.14 -4.93
CA GLY A 260 -8.22 20.00 -3.49
C GLY A 260 -9.02 18.75 -3.08
N TRP A 261 -10.06 18.39 -3.83
CA TRP A 261 -10.80 17.14 -3.62
C TRP A 261 -9.94 15.92 -3.95
N ALA A 262 -9.22 15.94 -5.07
CA ALA A 262 -8.28 14.88 -5.44
C ALA A 262 -7.25 14.61 -4.33
N GLU A 263 -6.66 15.66 -3.74
CA GLU A 263 -5.69 15.50 -2.65
C GLU A 263 -6.32 14.97 -1.35
N LEU A 264 -7.55 15.38 -1.02
CA LEU A 264 -8.26 14.84 0.16
C LEU A 264 -8.59 13.36 0.00
N GLU A 265 -8.98 12.92 -1.20
CA GLU A 265 -9.23 11.50 -1.48
C GLU A 265 -7.94 10.67 -1.42
N LEU A 266 -6.82 11.18 -1.95
CA LEU A 266 -5.52 10.50 -1.83
C LEU A 266 -5.12 10.31 -0.36
N ARG A 267 -5.27 11.36 0.46
CA ARG A 267 -5.00 11.27 1.90
C ARG A 267 -5.93 10.29 2.61
N LEU A 268 -7.19 10.16 2.16
CA LEU A 268 -8.12 9.16 2.69
C LEU A 268 -7.70 7.74 2.29
N LEU A 269 -7.31 7.53 1.03
CA LEU A 269 -6.76 6.26 0.53
C LEU A 269 -5.53 5.85 1.34
N GLU A 270 -4.57 6.76 1.54
CA GLU A 270 -3.39 6.56 2.40
C GLU A 270 -3.79 6.15 3.83
N ALA A 271 -4.80 6.80 4.40
CA ALA A 271 -5.28 6.47 5.74
C ALA A 271 -5.90 5.06 5.81
N PHE A 272 -6.60 4.61 4.78
CA PHE A 272 -7.08 3.23 4.70
C PHE A 272 -5.96 2.20 4.61
N GLY A 273 -4.82 2.54 4.01
CA GLY A 273 -3.61 1.70 4.06
C GLY A 273 -3.21 1.33 5.50
N ARG A 274 -3.39 2.25 6.45
CA ARG A 274 -3.17 1.96 7.89
C ARG A 274 -4.12 0.90 8.44
N LEU A 275 -5.40 0.93 8.05
CA LEU A 275 -6.38 -0.07 8.50
C LEU A 275 -6.08 -1.45 7.91
N VAL A 276 -5.65 -1.51 6.65
CA VAL A 276 -5.21 -2.75 6.00
C VAL A 276 -4.01 -3.37 6.74
N ALA A 277 -3.03 -2.56 7.14
CA ALA A 277 -1.92 -3.04 7.94
C ALA A 277 -2.39 -3.49 9.34
N ALA A 278 -3.22 -2.68 9.99
CA ALA A 278 -3.66 -2.87 11.38
C ALA A 278 -4.47 -4.14 11.62
N ASP A 279 -5.27 -4.58 10.65
CA ASP A 279 -6.23 -5.67 10.84
C ASP A 279 -6.40 -6.52 9.57
N PRO A 280 -6.42 -7.86 9.67
CA PRO A 280 -6.49 -8.75 8.53
C PRO A 280 -7.91 -8.91 7.93
N ALA A 281 -8.94 -8.27 8.50
CA ALA A 281 -10.31 -8.41 8.00
C ALA A 281 -10.43 -7.94 6.54
N PRO A 282 -11.17 -8.70 5.70
CA PRO A 282 -11.28 -8.42 4.27
C PRO A 282 -11.91 -7.05 3.98
N GLN A 283 -12.85 -6.61 4.83
CA GLN A 283 -13.53 -5.32 4.71
C GLN A 283 -12.58 -4.12 4.56
N TRP A 284 -11.39 -4.17 5.17
CA TRP A 284 -10.42 -3.07 5.09
C TRP A 284 -9.75 -3.02 3.73
N ARG A 285 -9.41 -4.18 3.15
CA ARG A 285 -8.86 -4.28 1.80
C ARG A 285 -9.91 -3.93 0.76
N GLU A 286 -11.13 -4.43 0.91
CA GLU A 286 -12.25 -4.08 0.03
C GLU A 286 -12.53 -2.57 0.03
N THR A 287 -12.61 -1.94 1.20
CA THR A 287 -12.85 -0.49 1.31
C THR A 287 -11.67 0.32 0.76
N PHE A 288 -10.44 -0.13 0.98
CA PHE A 288 -9.23 0.49 0.42
C PHE A 288 -9.24 0.48 -1.11
N LEU A 289 -9.59 -0.66 -1.74
CA LEU A 289 -9.73 -0.75 -3.20
C LEU A 289 -10.88 0.12 -3.72
N LEU A 290 -11.99 0.24 -2.99
CA LEU A 290 -13.11 1.11 -3.36
C LEU A 290 -12.78 2.61 -3.31
N GLN A 291 -11.77 3.03 -2.54
CA GLN A 291 -11.35 4.44 -2.55
C GLN A 291 -10.55 4.82 -3.81
N VAL A 292 -10.00 3.84 -4.55
CA VAL A 292 -9.17 4.12 -5.73
C VAL A 292 -9.94 4.88 -6.83
N PRO A 293 -11.12 4.42 -7.29
CA PRO A 293 -11.91 5.17 -8.26
C PRO A 293 -12.34 6.54 -7.73
N ALA A 294 -12.64 6.66 -6.43
CA ALA A 294 -13.04 7.94 -5.83
C ALA A 294 -11.92 9.00 -5.94
N ALA A 295 -10.67 8.62 -5.67
CA ALA A 295 -9.53 9.51 -5.85
C ALA A 295 -9.34 9.90 -7.32
N GLN A 296 -9.38 8.94 -8.23
CA GLN A 296 -9.17 9.19 -9.65
C GLN A 296 -10.30 9.98 -10.31
N ASN A 297 -11.53 9.92 -9.78
CA ASN A 297 -12.69 10.65 -10.31
C ASN A 297 -12.48 12.18 -10.30
N PHE A 298 -11.71 12.70 -9.35
CA PHE A 298 -11.33 14.12 -9.31
C PHE A 298 -9.97 14.41 -9.96
N GLY A 299 -9.39 13.43 -10.66
CA GLY A 299 -8.14 13.60 -11.40
C GLY A 299 -6.86 13.37 -10.58
N ALA A 300 -6.95 12.68 -9.44
CA ALA A 300 -5.75 12.25 -8.74
C ALA A 300 -4.95 11.23 -9.58
N ALA A 301 -3.64 11.48 -9.73
CA ALA A 301 -2.71 10.44 -10.16
C ALA A 301 -2.37 9.56 -8.94
N LEU A 302 -2.47 8.24 -9.09
CA LEU A 302 -2.04 7.34 -8.04
C LEU A 302 -0.52 7.19 -8.06
N GLU A 303 0.06 7.21 -6.88
CA GLU A 303 1.46 6.84 -6.71
C GLU A 303 1.67 5.34 -6.96
N TYR A 304 2.92 4.89 -7.09
CA TYR A 304 3.21 3.47 -7.27
C TYR A 304 2.77 2.65 -6.06
N TRP A 305 2.81 3.22 -4.87
CA TRP A 305 2.56 2.51 -3.63
C TRP A 305 1.40 3.15 -2.84
N PRO A 306 0.14 3.09 -3.32
CA PRO A 306 -1.00 3.63 -2.58
C PRO A 306 -1.08 3.02 -1.18
N GLY A 307 -1.48 3.81 -0.17
CA GLY A 307 -1.56 3.34 1.22
C GLY A 307 -0.25 3.49 2.00
N TRP A 308 0.89 3.66 1.33
CA TRP A 308 2.17 3.95 1.97
C TRP A 308 2.36 5.45 2.15
N VAL A 309 2.98 5.84 3.26
CA VAL A 309 3.30 7.24 3.57
C VAL A 309 4.81 7.39 3.72
N ALA A 310 5.37 8.45 3.12
CA ALA A 310 6.80 8.78 3.19
C ALA A 310 7.26 9.11 4.62
#